data_AF-A0A349NIN8-F1
#
_entry.id   AF-A0A349NIN8-F1
#
_cell.length_a   1.000
_cell.length_b   1.000
_cell.length_c   1.000
_cell.angle_alpha   90.00
_cell.angle_beta   90.00
_cell.angle_gamma   90.00
#
_symmetry.space_group_name_H-M   'P 1'
#
loop_
_entity.id
_entity.type
_entity.pdbx_description
1 polymer ?
#
loop_
_entity_poly.entity_id
_entity_poly.type
_entity_poly.pdbx_seq_one_letter_code
_entity_poly.pdbx_strand_id
1 'polypeptide(L)'
;KSKLGANAILGVSLAVAHTAAKALNMPLYRYIGGANTYVLPVPMMNIINGGAHSDAPIAFQEFMIRPVGAPSEKEAIRMGAEVFHALQKLLKKRGLSTAVGD
;
A
#
# COMPACT_ATOMS: atom_id res chain seq x y z
N LYS A 1 -18.25 -5.92 18.42
CA LYS A 1 -16.89 -6.49 18.15
C LYS A 1 -16.09 -6.79 19.43
N SER A 2 -16.44 -6.21 20.58
CA SER A 2 -15.71 -6.41 21.85
C SER A 2 -15.80 -7.83 22.43
N LYS A 3 -16.95 -8.52 22.30
CA LYS A 3 -17.12 -9.89 22.83
C LYS A 3 -16.44 -10.99 21.99
N LEU A 4 -16.48 -10.86 20.66
CA LEU A 4 -15.96 -11.88 19.74
C LEU A 4 -14.59 -11.53 19.14
N GLY A 5 -14.12 -10.29 19.33
CA GLY A 5 -12.93 -9.77 18.66
C GLY A 5 -13.22 -9.30 17.23
N ALA A 6 -12.75 -8.10 16.89
CA ALA A 6 -12.86 -7.58 15.53
C ALA A 6 -12.11 -8.47 14.53
N ASN A 7 -10.94 -8.99 14.92
CA ASN A 7 -10.06 -9.80 14.08
C ASN A 7 -10.71 -11.15 13.72
N ALA A 8 -11.43 -11.78 14.66
CA ALA A 8 -12.15 -13.02 14.39
C ALA A 8 -13.30 -12.81 13.42
N ILE A 9 -14.10 -11.75 13.63
CA ILE A 9 -15.21 -11.39 12.73
C ILE A 9 -14.68 -11.08 11.33
N LEU A 10 -13.60 -10.29 11.24
CA LEU A 10 -12.99 -9.94 9.96
C LEU A 10 -12.43 -11.17 9.24
N GLY A 11 -11.72 -12.03 9.96
CA GLY A 11 -11.15 -13.26 9.41
C GLY A 11 -12.22 -14.16 8.79
N VAL A 12 -13.31 -14.42 9.53
CA VAL A 12 -14.43 -15.22 9.01
C VAL A 12 -15.10 -14.54 7.82
N SER A 13 -15.34 -13.23 7.89
CA SER A 13 -15.98 -12.47 6.81
C SER A 13 -15.17 -12.53 5.51
N LEU A 14 -13.85 -12.34 5.57
CA LEU A 14 -12.98 -12.40 4.40
C LEU A 14 -12.90 -13.83 3.86
N ALA A 15 -12.73 -14.83 4.73
CA ALA A 15 -12.66 -16.23 4.31
C ALA A 15 -13.91 -16.68 3.54
N VAL A 16 -15.10 -16.26 3.98
CA VAL A 16 -16.36 -16.54 3.28
C VAL A 16 -16.36 -15.91 1.88
N ALA A 17 -16.00 -14.63 1.75
CA ALA A 17 -15.96 -13.95 0.45
C ALA A 17 -14.96 -14.59 -0.53
N HIS A 18 -13.76 -14.92 -0.05
CA HIS A 18 -12.75 -15.62 -0.85
C HIS A 18 -13.24 -17.01 -1.31
N THR A 19 -13.88 -17.77 -0.42
CA THR A 19 -14.40 -19.10 -0.74
C THR A 19 -15.52 -19.03 -1.77
N ALA A 20 -16.44 -18.08 -1.62
CA ALA A 20 -17.53 -17.87 -2.57
C ALA A 20 -17.03 -17.43 -3.96
N ALA A 21 -16.06 -16.52 -4.03
CA ALA A 21 -15.40 -16.13 -5.27
C ALA A 21 -14.75 -17.35 -5.97
N LYS A 22 -14.04 -18.18 -5.21
CA LYS A 22 -13.42 -19.42 -5.70
C LYS A 22 -14.45 -20.44 -6.20
N ALA A 23 -15.55 -20.64 -5.47
CA ALA A 23 -16.62 -21.55 -5.85
C ALA A 23 -17.29 -21.15 -7.18
N LEU A 24 -17.37 -19.85 -7.46
CA LEU A 24 -17.91 -19.31 -8.70
C LEU A 24 -16.84 -19.14 -9.80
N ASN A 25 -15.60 -19.58 -9.55
CA ASN A 25 -14.46 -19.41 -10.45
C ASN A 25 -14.25 -17.96 -10.91
N MET A 26 -14.44 -17.01 -9.99
CA MET A 26 -14.29 -15.58 -10.23
C MET A 26 -13.15 -14.99 -9.39
N PRO A 27 -12.38 -14.02 -9.93
CA PRO A 27 -11.48 -13.22 -9.11
C PRO A 27 -12.24 -12.47 -8.01
N LEU A 28 -11.64 -12.33 -6.83
CA LEU A 28 -12.30 -11.69 -5.67
C LEU A 28 -12.80 -10.28 -5.97
N TYR A 29 -12.01 -9.46 -6.68
CA TYR A 29 -12.40 -8.08 -7.01
C TYR A 29 -13.68 -8.04 -7.86
N ARG A 30 -13.90 -9.02 -8.74
CA ARG A 30 -15.16 -9.16 -9.50
C ARG A 30 -16.29 -9.69 -8.65
N TYR A 31 -16.02 -10.65 -7.77
CA TYR A 31 -17.02 -11.18 -6.86
C TYR A 31 -17.60 -10.08 -5.94
N ILE A 32 -16.74 -9.19 -5.43
CA ILE A 32 -17.15 -8.08 -4.56
C ILE A 32 -17.73 -6.90 -5.35
N GLY A 33 -17.06 -6.48 -6.44
CA GLY A 33 -17.38 -5.23 -7.14
C GLY A 33 -18.29 -5.38 -8.37
N GLY A 34 -18.66 -6.61 -8.74
CA GLY A 34 -19.52 -6.91 -9.88
C GLY A 34 -18.83 -6.75 -11.24
N ALA A 35 -19.64 -6.63 -12.30
CA ALA A 35 -19.16 -6.66 -13.68
C ALA A 35 -18.31 -5.43 -14.08
N ASN A 36 -18.51 -4.29 -13.42
CA ASN A 36 -17.91 -3.01 -13.80
C ASN A 36 -16.63 -2.67 -13.00
N THR A 37 -15.97 -3.67 -12.43
CA THR A 37 -14.72 -3.49 -11.65
C THR A 37 -13.50 -3.61 -12.55
N TYR A 38 -13.00 -2.47 -13.04
CA TYR A 38 -11.83 -2.40 -13.94
C TYR A 38 -10.89 -1.22 -13.64
N VAL A 39 -11.22 -0.35 -12.69
CA VAL A 39 -10.39 0.80 -12.32
C VAL A 39 -9.27 0.34 -11.38
N LEU A 40 -8.03 0.60 -11.76
CA LEU A 40 -6.87 0.42 -10.89
C LEU A 40 -6.57 1.73 -10.14
N PRO A 41 -6.22 1.65 -8.84
CA PRO A 41 -5.95 2.84 -8.04
C PRO A 41 -4.59 3.46 -8.38
N VAL A 42 -4.46 4.77 -8.19
CA VAL A 42 -3.15 5.43 -8.16
C VAL A 42 -2.51 5.16 -6.79
N PRO A 43 -1.35 4.48 -6.73
CA PRO A 43 -0.75 4.10 -5.46
C PRO A 43 -0.25 5.34 -4.69
N MET A 44 -0.45 5.31 -3.37
CA MET A 44 0.19 6.22 -2.43
C MET A 44 1.35 5.45 -1.80
N MET A 45 2.57 5.79 -2.17
CA MET A 45 3.77 5.02 -1.79
C MET A 45 4.54 5.80 -0.73
N ASN A 46 4.59 5.26 0.48
CA ASN A 46 5.38 5.83 1.57
C ASN A 46 6.88 5.83 1.22
N ILE A 47 7.56 6.94 1.53
CA ILE A 47 8.98 7.12 1.18
C ILE A 47 9.83 7.79 2.27
N ILE A 48 9.24 8.58 3.17
CA ILE A 48 9.91 9.18 4.33
C ILE A 48 8.99 9.12 5.54
N ASN A 49 9.52 8.65 6.66
CA ASN A 49 8.84 8.62 7.95
C ASN A 49 9.38 9.72 8.88
N GLY A 50 8.49 10.33 9.64
CA GLY A 50 8.76 11.30 10.70
C GLY A 50 7.89 11.03 11.93
N GLY A 51 7.74 12.03 12.79
CA GLY A 51 6.90 11.95 13.98
C GLY A 51 7.29 10.78 14.89
N ALA A 52 6.31 10.03 15.41
CA ALA A 52 6.55 8.91 16.32
C ALA A 52 7.32 7.73 15.70
N HIS A 53 7.49 7.69 14.38
CA HIS A 53 8.22 6.62 13.67
C HIS A 53 9.69 6.98 13.38
N SER A 54 10.18 8.13 13.83
CA SER A 54 11.55 8.59 13.53
C SER A 54 12.06 9.61 14.55
N ASP A 55 13.35 9.55 14.86
CA ASP A 55 14.02 10.55 15.70
C ASP A 55 14.37 11.85 14.94
N ALA A 56 14.03 11.93 13.64
CA ALA A 56 14.23 13.13 12.85
C ALA A 56 13.34 14.28 13.35
N PRO A 57 13.79 15.55 13.27
CA PRO A 57 13.01 16.73 13.69
C PRO A 57 11.92 17.07 12.66
N ILE A 58 11.09 16.09 12.31
CA ILE A 58 10.02 16.17 11.32
C ILE A 58 8.72 15.84 12.04
N ALA A 59 7.82 16.82 12.15
CA ALA A 59 6.56 16.63 12.87
C ALA A 59 5.57 15.72 12.12
N PHE A 60 5.59 15.74 10.78
CA PHE A 60 4.71 14.90 9.97
C PHE A 60 5.14 13.44 10.00
N GLN A 61 4.17 12.53 10.13
CA GLN A 61 4.41 11.12 10.35
C GLN A 61 4.88 10.38 9.08
N GLU A 62 4.29 10.70 7.92
CA GLU A 62 4.61 10.02 6.65
C GLU A 62 4.55 11.01 5.49
N PHE A 63 5.47 10.84 4.55
CA PHE A 63 5.46 11.52 3.26
C PHE A 63 5.39 10.47 2.17
N MET A 64 4.42 10.64 1.27
CA MET A 64 4.13 9.67 0.21
C MET A 64 4.30 10.30 -1.16
N ILE A 65 4.73 9.51 -2.14
CA ILE A 65 4.69 9.88 -3.55
C ILE A 65 3.48 9.25 -4.25
N ARG A 66 2.99 9.94 -5.29
CA ARG A 66 1.86 9.50 -6.11
C ARG A 66 2.16 9.71 -7.59
N PRO A 67 2.32 8.66 -8.39
CA PRO A 67 2.60 8.75 -9.82
C PRO A 67 1.32 9.01 -10.62
N VAL A 68 0.70 10.18 -10.43
CA VAL A 68 -0.61 10.54 -11.02
C VAL A 68 -0.61 10.59 -12.55
N GLY A 69 0.55 10.76 -13.18
CA GLY A 69 0.71 10.81 -14.64
C GLY A 69 1.08 9.46 -15.28
N ALA A 70 1.13 8.37 -14.53
CA ALA A 70 1.48 7.07 -15.08
C ALA A 70 0.37 6.53 -16.01
N PRO A 71 0.71 5.96 -17.17
CA PRO A 71 -0.28 5.46 -18.13
C PRO A 71 -0.93 4.13 -17.69
N SER A 72 -0.36 3.44 -16.70
CA SER A 72 -0.91 2.22 -16.12
C SER A 72 -0.43 2.04 -14.67
N GLU A 73 -1.10 1.18 -13.91
CA GLU A 73 -0.68 0.82 -12.55
C GLU A 73 0.72 0.17 -12.50
N LYS A 74 1.04 -0.64 -13.51
CA LYS A 74 2.39 -1.20 -13.67
C LYS A 74 3.46 -0.12 -13.81
N GLU A 75 3.20 0.89 -14.63
CA GLU A 75 4.13 2.02 -14.80
C GLU A 75 4.18 2.90 -13.55
N ALA A 76 3.05 3.07 -12.86
CA ALA A 76 3.02 3.76 -11.56
C ALA A 76 3.94 3.07 -10.53
N ILE A 77 3.89 1.74 -10.45
CA ILE A 77 4.77 0.96 -9.57
C ILE A 77 6.23 1.09 -9.98
N ARG A 78 6.55 0.98 -11.28
CA ARG A 78 7.93 1.15 -11.77
C ARG A 78 8.47 2.54 -11.41
N MET A 79 7.72 3.59 -11.71
CA MET A 79 8.12 4.98 -11.41
C MET A 79 8.34 5.18 -9.90
N GLY A 80 7.46 4.63 -9.07
CA GLY A 80 7.61 4.67 -7.61
C GLY A 80 8.87 3.98 -7.11
N ALA A 81 9.17 2.78 -7.62
CA ALA A 81 10.36 2.03 -7.26
C ALA A 81 11.66 2.74 -7.69
N GLU A 82 11.67 3.37 -8.87
CA GLU A 82 12.79 4.17 -9.34
C GLU A 82 13.06 5.37 -8.43
N VAL A 83 12.00 6.09 -8.03
CA VAL A 83 12.12 7.21 -7.08
C VAL A 83 12.59 6.72 -5.71
N PHE A 84 12.11 5.58 -5.22
CA PHE A 84 12.54 4.99 -3.95
C PHE A 84 14.04 4.68 -3.95
N HIS A 85 14.55 3.98 -4.97
CA HIS A 85 15.97 3.64 -5.06
C HIS A 85 16.86 4.86 -5.34
N ALA A 86 16.35 5.84 -6.11
CA ALA A 86 17.06 7.11 -6.32
C ALA A 86 17.20 7.89 -5.00
N LEU A 87 16.13 7.98 -4.21
CA LEU A 87 16.17 8.64 -2.90
C LEU A 87 17.12 7.92 -1.95
N GLN A 88 17.08 6.59 -1.91
CA GLN A 88 18.00 5.80 -1.09
C GLN A 88 19.47 6.13 -1.38
N LYS A 89 19.85 6.25 -2.66
CA LYS A 89 21.21 6.64 -3.07
C LYS A 89 21.56 8.06 -2.61
N LEU A 90 20.62 9.00 -2.71
CA LEU A 90 20.81 10.39 -2.27
C LEU A 90 20.98 10.49 -0.75
N LEU A 91 20.19 9.74 0.03
CA LEU A 91 20.30 9.68 1.49
C LEU A 91 21.65 9.10 1.91
N LYS A 92 22.08 7.98 1.32
CA LYS A 92 23.42 7.40 1.58
C LYS A 92 24.55 8.38 1.26
N LYS A 93 24.46 9.11 0.14
CA LYS A 93 25.45 10.13 -0.23
C LYS A 93 25.53 11.27 0.79
N ARG A 94 24.44 11.56 1.49
CA ARG A 94 24.38 12.55 2.58
C ARG A 94 24.75 11.98 3.96
N GLY A 95 25.13 10.70 4.05
CA GLY A 95 25.42 10.03 5.32
C GLY A 95 24.17 9.81 6.18
N LEU A 96 22.98 9.90 5.61
CA LEU A 96 21.72 9.68 6.32
C LEU A 96 21.36 8.20 6.31
N SER A 97 20.63 7.77 7.35
CA SER A 97 20.13 6.40 7.45
C SER A 97 19.19 6.08 6.28
N THR A 98 19.29 4.85 5.78
CA THR A 98 18.32 4.27 4.83
C THR A 98 17.66 3.04 5.41
N ALA A 99 17.58 2.95 6.74
CA ALA A 99 16.78 1.93 7.40
C ALA A 99 15.32 2.14 7.02
N VAL A 100 14.62 1.06 6.72
CA VAL A 100 13.18 1.05 6.44
C VAL A 100 12.48 0.90 7.78
N GLY A 101 11.44 1.71 8.02
CA GLY A 101 10.55 1.55 9.18
C GLY A 101 9.56 0.39 8.98
N ASP A 102 8.72 0.18 10.00
CA ASP A 102 7.57 -0.74 9.94
C ASP A 102 6.51 -0.31 8.91
#